data_AF-A0A1Y5SID0-F1
#
_entry.id   AF-A0A1Y5SID0-F1
#
_cell.length_a   1.000
_cell.length_b   1.000
_cell.length_c   1.000
_cell.angle_alpha   90.00
_cell.angle_beta   90.00
_cell.angle_gamma   90.00
#
_symmetry.space_group_name_H-M   'P 1'
#
loop_
_entity.id
_entity.type
_entity.pdbx_description
1 polymer ?
#
loop_
_entity_poly.entity_id
_entity_poly.type
_entity_poly.pdbx_seq_one_letter_code
_entity_poly.pdbx_strand_id
1 'polypeptide(L)' 'MSWAAIIAGAVALALAATLSRLVARLLGAFALAAGVLLALHARTDPAEAVAGLAALGGAFALRRPLRRLLTGGLV' A
#
# COMPACT_ATOMS: atom_id res chain seq x y z
N MET A 1 12.48 9.82 32.76
CA MET A 1 12.54 9.06 31.49
C MET A 1 13.97 8.60 31.30
N SER A 2 14.26 7.30 31.35
CA SER A 2 15.64 6.81 31.17
C SER A 2 16.02 6.84 29.68
N TRP A 3 17.30 7.12 29.39
CA TRP A 3 17.82 7.07 28.02
C TRP A 3 17.54 5.73 27.32
N ALA A 4 17.58 4.63 28.08
CA ALA A 4 17.24 3.29 27.58
C ALA A 4 15.81 3.20 27.02
N ALA A 5 14.82 3.81 27.68
CA ALA A 5 13.44 3.80 27.20
C ALA A 5 13.26 4.61 25.90
N ILE A 6 13.98 5.74 25.79
CA ILE A 6 13.97 6.57 24.58
C ILE A 6 14.58 5.81 23.40
N ILE A 7 15.72 5.15 23.63
CA ILE A 7 16.42 4.36 22.60
C ILE A 7 15.55 3.16 22.16
N ALA A 8 14.95 2.43 23.11
CA ALA A 8 14.06 1.31 22.81
C ALA A 8 12.84 1.76 21.98
N GLY A 9 12.23 2.89 22.34
CA GLY A 9 11.13 3.47 21.57
C GLY A 9 11.53 3.86 20.15
N ALA A 10 12.70 4.50 19.97
CA ALA A 10 13.22 4.86 18.65
C ALA A 10 13.48 3.64 17.76
N VAL A 11 14.09 2.59 18.32
CA VAL A 11 14.32 1.31 17.61
C VAL A 11 13.00 0.66 17.22
N ALA A 12 12.02 0.62 18.12
CA ALA A 12 10.70 0.06 17.83
C ALA A 12 10.00 0.81 16.68
N LEU A 13 10.05 2.15 16.67
CA LEU A 13 9.50 2.96 15.59
C LEU A 13 10.24 2.74 14.27
N ALA A 14 11.57 2.62 14.29
CA ALA A 14 12.36 2.34 13.09
C ALA A 14 12.04 0.96 12.49
N LEU A 15 11.85 -0.05 13.34
CA LEU A 15 11.41 -1.38 12.92
C LEU A 15 10.00 -1.34 12.33
N ALA A 16 9.05 -0.69 13.01
CA ALA A 16 7.69 -0.55 12.53
C ALA A 16 7.65 0.16 11.15
N ALA A 17 8.44 1.22 10.97
CA ALA A 17 8.56 1.93 9.70
C ALA A 17 9.15 1.03 8.60
N THR A 18 10.14 0.21 8.93
CA THR A 18 10.78 -0.72 7.97
C THR A 18 9.80 -1.81 7.54
N LEU A 19 9.09 -2.44 8.49
CA LEU A 19 8.05 -3.42 8.19
C LEU A 19 6.93 -2.82 7.35
N SER A 20 6.51 -1.59 7.68
CA SER A 20 5.48 -0.88 6.91
C SER A 20 5.90 -0.65 5.46
N ARG A 21 7.17 -0.30 5.22
CA ARG A 21 7.73 -0.16 3.87
C ARG A 21 7.77 -1.51 3.14
N LEU A 22 8.14 -2.58 3.82
CA LEU A 22 8.18 -3.92 3.23
C LEU A 22 6.78 -4.39 2.82
N VAL A 23 5.80 -4.25 3.71
CA VAL A 23 4.39 -4.54 3.43
C VAL A 23 3.91 -3.73 2.24
N ALA A 24 4.19 -2.43 2.20
CA ALA A 24 3.82 -1.58 1.06
C ALA A 24 4.46 -2.04 -0.27
N ARG A 25 5.70 -2.56 -0.25
CA ARG A 25 6.35 -3.11 -1.44
C ARG A 25 5.71 -4.43 -1.87
N LEU A 26 5.42 -5.33 -0.92
CA LEU A 26 4.74 -6.60 -1.18
C LEU A 26 3.33 -6.38 -1.75
N LEU A 27 2.56 -5.46 -1.18
CA LEU A 27 1.25 -5.07 -1.72
C LEU A 27 1.37 -4.49 -3.13
N GLY A 28 2.42 -3.71 -3.40
CA GLY A 28 2.76 -3.24 -4.74
C GLY A 28 2.98 -4.38 -5.73
N ALA A 29 3.83 -5.34 -5.38
CA ALA A 29 4.13 -6.50 -6.21
C ALA A 29 2.89 -7.38 -6.42
N PHE A 30 2.12 -7.61 -5.36
CA PHE A 30 0.85 -8.33 -5.42
C PHE A 30 -0.14 -7.65 -6.36
N ALA A 31 -0.32 -6.34 -6.25
CA ALA A 31 -1.24 -5.60 -7.11
C ALA A 31 -0.84 -5.66 -8.59
N LEU A 32 0.45 -5.62 -8.90
CA LEU A 32 0.93 -5.82 -10.27
C LEU A 32 0.63 -7.24 -10.77
N ALA A 33 0.91 -8.26 -9.97
CA ALA A 33 0.62 -9.65 -10.31
C ALA A 33 -0.89 -9.87 -10.52
N ALA A 34 -1.72 -9.35 -9.62
CA ALA A 34 -3.17 -9.38 -9.72
C ALA A 34 -3.69 -8.63 -10.94
N GLY A 35 -3.11 -7.47 -11.26
CA GLY A 35 -3.45 -6.71 -12.46
C GLY A 35 -3.15 -7.48 -13.76
N VAL A 36 -2.00 -8.16 -13.84
CA VAL A 36 -1.66 -9.03 -14.97
C VAL A 36 -2.64 -10.20 -15.07
N LEU A 37 -2.97 -10.82 -13.94
CA LEU A 37 -3.90 -11.95 -13.91
C LEU A 37 -5.32 -11.54 -14.36
N LEU A 38 -5.80 -10.38 -13.90
CA LEU A 38 -7.09 -9.82 -14.31
C LEU A 38 -7.09 -9.43 -15.80
N ALA A 39 -5.98 -8.89 -16.31
CA ALA A 39 -5.85 -8.56 -17.73
C ALA A 39 -5.92 -9.82 -18.61
N LEU A 40 -5.37 -10.95 -18.15
CA LEU A 40 -5.54 -12.24 -18.81
C LEU A 40 -6.98 -12.76 -18.67
N HIS A 41 -7.57 -12.62 -17.49
CA HIS A 41 -8.94 -13.04 -17.19
C HIS A 41 -10.01 -12.25 -17.96
N ALA A 42 -9.70 -11.02 -18.38
CA ALA A 42 -10.59 -10.19 -19.19
C ALA A 42 -11.00 -10.84 -20.52
N ARG A 43 -10.25 -11.86 -20.99
CA ARG A 43 -10.63 -12.64 -22.17
C ARG A 43 -11.77 -13.64 -21.90
N THR A 44 -11.98 -14.01 -20.64
CA THR A 44 -13.02 -14.94 -20.22
C THR A 44 -14.23 -14.19 -19.68
N ASP A 45 -14.00 -13.24 -18.77
CA ASP A 45 -15.02 -12.36 -18.22
C ASP A 45 -14.48 -10.91 -18.12
N PRO A 46 -14.84 -10.03 -19.07
CA PRO A 46 -14.37 -8.65 -19.06
C PRO A 46 -15.02 -7.81 -17.96
N ALA A 47 -16.23 -8.13 -17.49
CA ALA A 47 -16.93 -7.33 -16.50
C ALA A 47 -16.28 -7.49 -15.12
N GLU A 48 -16.00 -8.73 -14.71
CA GLU A 48 -15.30 -9.03 -13.46
C GLU A 48 -13.85 -8.51 -13.49
N ALA A 49 -13.18 -8.63 -14.64
CA ALA A 49 -11.82 -8.13 -14.79
C ALA A 49 -11.73 -6.61 -14.65
N VAL A 50 -12.66 -5.86 -15.27
CA VAL A 50 -12.72 -4.39 -15.16
C VAL A 50 -13.06 -3.97 -13.73
N ALA A 51 -13.99 -4.66 -13.05
CA ALA A 51 -14.32 -4.37 -11.65
C ALA A 51 -13.10 -4.58 -10.73
N GLY A 52 -12.36 -5.68 -10.92
CA GLY A 52 -11.14 -5.96 -10.17
C GLY A 52 -10.02 -4.95 -10.44
N LEU A 53 -9.84 -4.55 -11.70
CA LEU A 53 -8.86 -3.53 -12.08
C LEU A 53 -9.25 -2.14 -11.55
N ALA A 54 -10.53 -1.80 -11.52
CA ALA A 54 -11.04 -0.57 -10.94
C ALA A 54 -10.83 -0.54 -9.42
N ALA A 55 -11.05 -1.66 -8.72
CA ALA A 55 -10.80 -1.78 -7.29
C ALA A 55 -9.30 -1.64 -6.96
N LEU A 56 -8.42 -2.33 -7.71
CA LEU A 56 -6.97 -2.21 -7.58
C LEU A 56 -6.50 -0.79 -7.92
N GLY A 57 -6.90 -0.26 -9.07
CA GLY A 57 -6.55 1.08 -9.51
C GLY A 57 -7.03 2.17 -8.54
N GLY A 58 -8.25 2.04 -8.02
CA GLY A 58 -8.82 2.93 -7.01
C GLY A 58 -8.03 2.92 -5.70
N ALA A 59 -7.64 1.74 -5.21
CA ALA A 59 -6.80 1.62 -4.01
C ALA A 59 -5.44 2.31 -4.18
N PHE A 60 -4.82 2.20 -5.36
CA PHE A 60 -3.55 2.89 -5.65
C PHE A 60 -3.72 4.39 -5.89
N ALA A 61 -4.81 4.82 -6.53
CA ALA A 61 -5.13 6.22 -6.76
C ALA A 61 -5.39 6.96 -5.44
N LEU A 62 -6.08 6.32 -4.49
CA LEU A 62 -6.33 6.87 -3.15
C LEU A 62 -5.08 6.89 -2.26
N ARG A 63 -4.06 6.07 -2.55
CA ARG A 63 -2.85 5.98 -1.72
C ARG A 63 -2.12 7.32 -1.54
N ARG A 64 -2.03 8.13 -2.61
CA ARG A 64 -1.36 9.45 -2.58
C ARG A 64 -2.14 10.51 -1.80
N PRO A 65 -3.44 10.75 -2.04
CA PRO A 65 -4.22 11.70 -1.25
C PRO A 65 -4.35 11.27 0.22
N LEU A 66 -4.51 9.97 0.49
CA LEU A 66 -4.61 9.48 1.87
C LEU A 66 -3.29 9.67 2.63
N ARG A 67 -2.14 9.47 1.96
CA ARG A 67 -0.83 9.83 2.54
C ARG A 67 -0.71 11.33 2.81
N ARG A 68 -1.17 12.18 1.88
CA ARG A 68 -1.15 13.64 2.05
C ARG A 68 -2.00 14.08 3.24
N LEU A 69 -3.21 13.53 3.38
CA LEU A 69 -4.09 13.78 4.53
C LEU A 69 -3.43 13.38 5.85
N LEU A 70 -2.85 12.18 5.91
CA LEU A 70 -2.18 11.68 7.12
C LEU A 70 -0.92 12.47 7.50
N THR A 71 -0.21 13.05 6.53
CA THR A 71 0.96 13.89 6.77
C THR A 71 0.65 15.39 6.85
N GLY A 72 -0.64 15.77 6.94
CA GLY A 72 -1.07 17.17 7.12
C GLY A 72 -1.00 18.06 5.87
N GLY A 73 -0.79 17.49 4.69
CA GLY A 73 -0.73 18.22 3.42
C GLY A 73 -2.11 18.40 2.80
N LEU A 74 -2.88 19.37 3.28
CA LEU A 74 -4.02 19.94 2.55
C LEU A 74 -3.63 21.29 1.94
N VAL A 75 -2.64 21.27 1.03
CA VAL A 75 -2.38 22.33 0.03
C VAL A 75 -1.76 21.67 -1.20
#